data_AF-A0A1V5DNG0-F1
#
_entry.id   AF-A0A1V5DNG0-F1
#
_cell.length_a   1.000
_cell.length_b   1.000
_cell.length_c   1.000
_cell.angle_alpha   90.00
_cell.angle_beta   90.00
_cell.angle_gamma   90.00
#
_symmetry.space_group_name_H-M   'P 1'
#
loop_
_entity.id
_entity.type
_entity.pdbx_description
1 polymer ?
#
loop_
_entity_poly.entity_id
_entity_poly.type
_entity_poly.pdbx_seq_one_letter_code
_entity_poly.pdbx_strand_id
1 'polypeptide(L)'
;MLDFIKKARNQFDSVFAFELDKKNFREMESAVGKLATPVKNKIKLYNFGLLDEEKEVFYETGGSGMQSTFINVINAASDCGKTVRLNDILKNEKVTFIKMDIEGSEVKALSGAEEIIKKQKPKLAICVYHKPEHLWEVPLYIKKIVPEYKIYIRHHTPLEYETVCYAVI
;
A
#
# COMPACT_ATOMS: atom_id res chain seq x y z
N MET A 1 -8.29 -4.53 4.64
CA MET A 1 -8.87 -3.48 5.51
C MET A 1 -9.91 -4.03 6.49
N LEU A 2 -10.96 -4.73 6.03
CA LEU A 2 -12.03 -5.22 6.92
C LEU A 2 -11.53 -6.14 8.04
N ASP A 3 -10.56 -7.02 7.75
CA ASP A 3 -9.94 -7.86 8.79
C ASP A 3 -9.22 -7.06 9.86
N PHE A 4 -8.59 -5.94 9.50
CA PHE A 4 -7.98 -5.03 10.46
C PHE A 4 -9.05 -4.42 11.37
N ILE A 5 -10.16 -3.93 10.80
CA ILE A 5 -11.28 -3.36 11.57
C ILE A 5 -11.81 -4.39 12.58
N LYS A 6 -11.99 -5.64 12.15
CA LYS A 6 -12.42 -6.76 13.01
C LYS A 6 -11.40 -7.06 14.11
N LYS A 7 -10.11 -7.21 13.77
CA LYS A 7 -9.03 -7.49 14.73
C LYS A 7 -8.84 -6.36 15.74
N ALA A 8 -8.98 -5.11 15.30
CA ALA A 8 -8.93 -3.92 16.14
C ALA A 8 -10.23 -3.69 16.93
N ARG A 9 -11.27 -4.52 16.75
CA ARG A 9 -12.58 -4.36 17.42
C ARG A 9 -13.14 -2.94 17.28
N ASN A 10 -13.02 -2.33 16.09
CA ASN A 10 -13.39 -0.94 15.80
C ASN A 10 -12.61 0.15 16.58
N GLN A 11 -11.56 -0.23 17.33
CA GLN A 11 -10.72 0.66 18.12
C GLN A 11 -9.50 1.10 17.30
N PHE A 12 -9.71 2.10 16.46
CA PHE A 12 -8.66 2.80 15.71
C PHE A 12 -9.08 4.26 15.50
N ASP A 13 -8.11 5.13 15.21
CA ASP A 13 -8.35 6.56 14.98
C ASP A 13 -8.77 6.83 13.54
N SER A 14 -7.99 6.33 12.58
CA SER A 14 -8.26 6.52 11.15
C SER A 14 -7.66 5.41 10.29
N VAL A 15 -8.24 5.18 9.11
CA VAL A 15 -7.70 4.37 8.01
C VAL A 15 -7.68 5.22 6.76
N PHE A 16 -6.53 5.29 6.10
CA PHE A 16 -6.36 5.92 4.79
C PHE A 16 -6.10 4.79 3.79
N ALA A 17 -7.06 4.50 2.91
CA ALA A 17 -6.95 3.42 1.95
C ALA A 17 -6.78 3.98 0.53
N PHE A 18 -5.79 3.45 -0.17
CA PHE A 18 -5.42 3.83 -1.52
C PHE A 18 -5.60 2.64 -2.43
N GLU A 19 -6.23 2.85 -3.58
CA GLU A 19 -6.42 1.83 -4.62
C GLU A 19 -6.40 2.53 -5.98
N LEU A 20 -5.55 2.06 -6.90
CA LEU A 20 -5.41 2.65 -8.22
C LEU A 20 -6.54 2.17 -9.16
N ASP A 21 -6.83 0.87 -9.14
CA ASP A 21 -7.82 0.27 -10.03
C ASP A 21 -9.22 0.76 -9.67
N LYS A 22 -9.86 1.47 -10.60
CA LYS A 22 -11.20 2.05 -10.41
C LYS A 22 -12.27 1.03 -10.05
N LYS A 23 -12.17 -0.21 -10.54
CA LYS A 23 -13.12 -1.29 -10.20
C LYS A 23 -12.90 -1.74 -8.76
N ASN A 24 -11.66 -2.05 -8.38
CA ASN A 24 -11.32 -2.41 -7.01
C ASN A 24 -11.67 -1.28 -6.03
N PHE A 25 -11.45 -0.02 -6.43
CA PHE A 25 -11.81 1.14 -5.62
C PHE A 25 -13.32 1.22 -5.37
N ARG A 26 -14.16 1.04 -6.41
CA ARG A 26 -15.63 1.01 -6.26
C ARG A 26 -16.10 -0.15 -5.39
N GLU A 27 -15.46 -1.32 -5.49
CA GLU A 27 -15.73 -2.46 -4.62
C GLU A 27 -15.38 -2.15 -3.16
N MET A 28 -14.23 -1.50 -2.93
CA MET A 28 -13.82 -1.02 -1.61
C MET A 28 -14.78 0.05 -1.05
N GLU A 29 -15.22 1.00 -1.87
CA GLU A 29 -16.24 2.00 -1.48
C GLU A 29 -17.56 1.34 -1.07
N SER A 30 -18.04 0.38 -1.87
CA SER A 30 -19.25 -0.38 -1.58
C SER A 30 -19.12 -1.18 -0.28
N ALA A 31 -17.97 -1.82 -0.04
CA ALA A 31 -17.69 -2.56 1.19
C ALA A 31 -17.67 -1.64 2.42
N VAL A 32 -17.03 -0.48 2.33
CA VAL A 32 -17.01 0.53 3.40
C VAL A 32 -18.39 1.15 3.62
N GLY A 33 -19.18 1.30 2.56
CA GLY A 33 -20.56 1.80 2.61
C GLY A 33 -21.49 0.94 3.48
N LYS A 34 -21.17 -0.35 3.65
CA LYS A 34 -21.93 -1.30 4.48
C LYS A 34 -21.53 -1.28 5.96
N LEU A 35 -20.49 -0.52 6.34
CA LEU A 35 -20.04 -0.41 7.73
C LEU A 35 -20.93 0.55 8.52
N ALA A 36 -21.00 0.35 9.84
CA ALA A 36 -21.67 1.27 10.74
C ALA A 36 -21.04 2.67 10.67
N THR A 37 -21.87 3.72 10.71
CA THR A 37 -21.46 5.14 10.57
C THR A 37 -20.26 5.53 11.43
N PRO A 38 -20.16 5.15 12.73
CA PRO A 38 -19.01 5.51 13.56
C PRO A 38 -17.68 4.93 13.07
N VAL A 39 -17.71 3.78 12.41
CA VAL A 39 -16.53 3.14 11.82
C VAL A 39 -16.23 3.73 10.45
N LYS A 40 -17.26 3.90 9.62
CA LYS A 40 -17.17 4.48 8.28
C LYS A 40 -16.53 5.88 8.30
N ASN A 41 -16.90 6.72 9.27
CA ASN A 41 -16.37 8.09 9.39
C ASN A 41 -14.86 8.16 9.70
N LYS A 42 -14.25 7.04 10.12
CA LYS A 42 -12.81 6.93 10.37
C LYS A 42 -12.03 6.47 9.13
N ILE A 43 -12.69 6.20 8.01
CA ILE A 43 -12.08 5.64 6.81
C ILE A 43 -12.11 6.70 5.70
N LYS A 44 -10.93 7.07 5.20
CA LYS A 44 -10.76 7.94 4.02
C LYS A 44 -10.27 7.08 2.86
N LEU A 45 -10.94 7.17 1.72
CA LEU A 45 -10.65 6.38 0.52
C LEU A 45 -10.09 7.31 -0.55
N TYR A 46 -9.01 6.87 -1.22
CA TYR A 46 -8.34 7.60 -2.29
C TYR A 46 -8.16 6.70 -3.51
N ASN A 47 -8.70 7.11 -4.67
CA ASN A 47 -8.48 6.39 -5.92
C ASN A 47 -7.16 6.84 -6.57
N PHE A 48 -6.05 6.56 -5.88
CA PHE A 48 -4.70 6.88 -6.33
C PHE A 48 -3.78 5.67 -6.13
N GLY A 49 -2.85 5.48 -7.06
CA GLY A 49 -1.67 4.64 -6.83
C GLY A 49 -0.62 5.36 -5.99
N LEU A 50 0.34 4.61 -5.46
CA LEU A 50 1.39 5.17 -4.61
C LEU A 50 2.76 5.00 -5.27
N LEU A 51 3.48 6.10 -5.43
CA LEU A 51 4.86 6.17 -5.93
C LEU A 51 5.65 7.26 -5.19
N ASP A 52 6.89 7.49 -5.62
CA ASP A 52 7.77 8.56 -5.19
C ASP A 52 7.57 9.88 -5.95
N GLU A 53 6.55 9.96 -6.82
CA GLU A 53 6.20 11.15 -7.58
C GLU A 53 4.70 11.18 -7.90
N GLU A 54 4.20 12.38 -8.24
CA GLU A 54 2.87 12.54 -8.81
C GLU A 54 2.94 12.42 -10.34
N LYS A 55 2.24 11.44 -10.90
CA LYS A 55 2.10 11.31 -12.36
C LYS A 55 0.87 10.52 -12.76
N GLU A 56 0.46 10.71 -14.01
CA GLU A 56 -0.51 9.85 -14.68
C GLU A 56 0.14 8.52 -15.07
N VAL A 57 -0.65 7.46 -14.95
CA VAL A 57 -0.21 6.09 -15.19
C VAL A 57 -1.31 5.34 -15.92
N PHE A 58 -0.91 4.41 -16.78
CA PHE A 58 -1.80 3.49 -17.46
C PHE A 58 -1.64 2.09 -16.85
N TYR A 59 -2.75 1.38 -16.71
CA TYR A 59 -2.77 0.04 -16.12
C TYR A 59 -3.85 -0.82 -16.76
N GLU A 60 -3.74 -2.14 -16.62
CA GLU A 60 -4.76 -3.09 -17.04
C GLU A 60 -5.71 -3.40 -15.89
N THR A 61 -7.02 -3.34 -16.15
CA THR A 61 -8.06 -3.55 -15.15
C THR A 61 -8.20 -5.04 -14.82
N GLY A 62 -8.31 -5.39 -13.53
CA GLY A 62 -8.65 -6.75 -13.10
C GLY A 62 -7.53 -7.78 -13.10
N GLY A 63 -6.28 -7.37 -13.29
CA GLY A 63 -5.11 -8.22 -12.99
C GLY A 63 -5.05 -8.49 -11.49
N SER A 64 -5.22 -9.75 -11.09
CA SER A 64 -4.95 -10.21 -9.73
C SER A 64 -3.61 -10.95 -9.75
N GLY A 65 -2.60 -10.37 -9.11
CA GLY A 65 -1.29 -10.98 -8.94
C GLY A 65 -0.34 -10.79 -10.12
N MET A 66 0.81 -10.19 -9.82
CA MET A 66 2.09 -10.36 -10.51
C MET A 66 2.24 -9.72 -11.89
N GLN A 67 1.19 -9.12 -12.47
CA GLN A 67 1.24 -8.64 -13.87
C GLN A 67 0.83 -7.18 -14.13
N SER A 68 0.46 -6.37 -13.13
CA SER A 68 0.29 -4.92 -13.38
C SER A 68 1.64 -4.18 -13.34
N THR A 69 2.63 -4.71 -14.06
CA THR A 69 3.89 -4.01 -14.32
C THR A 69 3.60 -2.80 -15.20
N PHE A 70 3.97 -1.63 -14.72
CA PHE A 70 3.84 -0.37 -15.42
C PHE A 70 4.29 -0.42 -16.90
N ILE A 71 3.33 -0.10 -17.77
CA ILE A 71 3.43 0.72 -19.00
C ILE A 71 4.67 0.48 -19.87
N ASN A 72 4.46 -0.17 -21.02
CA ASN A 72 5.04 0.31 -22.27
C ASN A 72 4.22 -0.11 -23.49
N VAL A 73 3.93 0.88 -24.33
CA VAL A 73 3.39 0.82 -25.70
C VAL A 73 1.88 0.63 -25.83
N ILE A 74 1.23 1.76 -26.14
CA ILE A 74 0.08 1.97 -27.03
C ILE A 74 -0.34 0.69 -27.76
N ASN A 75 -1.31 -0.05 -27.23
CA ASN A 75 -2.27 -0.82 -28.02
C ASN A 75 -3.41 -1.33 -27.12
N ALA A 76 -4.61 -0.79 -27.37
CA ALA A 76 -5.94 -1.26 -26.94
C ALA A 76 -6.22 -1.44 -25.43
N ALA A 77 -7.03 -0.52 -24.89
CA ALA A 77 -7.80 -0.63 -23.64
C ALA A 77 -7.03 -0.66 -22.30
N SER A 78 -6.00 0.17 -22.12
CA SER A 78 -5.46 0.47 -20.78
C SER A 78 -6.29 1.55 -20.07
N ASP A 79 -6.71 1.29 -18.83
CA ASP A 79 -7.28 2.32 -17.96
C ASP A 79 -6.20 3.34 -17.57
N CYS A 80 -6.62 4.57 -17.22
CA CYS A 80 -5.72 5.60 -16.68
C CYS A 80 -6.04 5.90 -15.21
N GLY A 81 -5.00 6.20 -14.44
CA GLY A 81 -5.08 6.63 -13.06
C GLY A 81 -3.96 7.59 -12.70
N LYS A 82 -3.98 8.05 -11.45
CA LYS A 82 -2.99 8.99 -10.93
C LYS A 82 -2.25 8.36 -9.76
N THR A 83 -0.95 8.60 -9.70
CA THR A 83 -0.11 8.25 -8.56
C THR A 83 0.22 9.47 -7.74
N VAL A 84 0.45 9.27 -6.44
CA VAL A 84 0.77 10.33 -5.48
C VAL A 84 1.83 9.86 -4.49
N ARG A 85 2.51 10.81 -3.84
CA ARG A 85 3.39 10.52 -2.70
C ARG A 85 2.57 10.47 -1.42
N LEU A 86 2.82 9.46 -0.59
CA LEU A 86 2.15 9.33 0.70
C LEU A 86 2.48 10.51 1.64
N ASN A 87 3.73 11.00 1.59
CA ASN A 87 4.17 12.17 2.35
C ASN A 87 3.32 13.41 2.05
N ASP A 88 2.88 13.61 0.81
CA ASP A 88 2.11 14.79 0.43
C ASP A 88 0.67 14.69 0.94
N ILE A 89 0.04 13.53 0.76
CA ILE A 89 -1.38 13.30 1.11
C ILE A 89 -1.57 13.22 2.62
N LEU A 90 -0.63 12.61 3.35
CA LEU A 90 -0.74 12.34 4.78
C LEU A 90 0.16 13.22 5.66
N LYS A 91 0.66 14.34 5.14
CA LYS A 91 1.61 15.24 5.83
C LYS A 91 1.22 15.64 7.26
N ASN A 92 -0.08 15.79 7.52
CA ASN A 92 -0.64 16.24 8.80
C ASN A 92 -1.33 15.11 9.57
N GLU A 93 -1.23 13.87 9.08
CA GLU A 93 -1.93 12.74 9.64
C GLU A 93 -0.97 11.88 10.49
N LYS A 94 -1.50 11.31 11.57
CA LYS A 94 -0.74 10.38 12.41
C LYS A 94 -0.83 8.97 11.82
N VAL A 95 0.31 8.45 11.39
CA VAL A 95 0.45 7.13 10.78
C VAL A 95 1.24 6.22 11.74
N THR A 96 0.58 5.19 12.24
CA THR A 96 1.17 4.22 13.20
C THR A 96 1.41 2.84 12.59
N PHE A 97 0.83 2.59 11.41
CA PHE A 97 0.92 1.34 10.68
C PHE A 97 0.77 1.59 9.18
N ILE A 98 1.60 0.94 8.37
CA ILE A 98 1.53 0.94 6.91
C ILE A 98 1.52 -0.52 6.42
N LYS A 99 0.47 -0.89 5.68
CA LYS A 99 0.39 -2.14 4.91
C LYS A 99 0.53 -1.79 3.43
N MET A 100 1.44 -2.45 2.72
CA MET A 100 1.59 -2.28 1.27
C MET A 100 1.55 -3.63 0.56
N ASP A 101 0.81 -3.62 -0.53
CA ASP A 101 0.61 -4.69 -1.48
C ASP A 101 0.13 -4.01 -2.75
N ILE A 102 1.09 -3.57 -3.57
CA ILE A 102 0.87 -2.55 -4.60
C ILE A 102 1.55 -2.93 -5.91
N GLU A 103 1.52 -4.23 -6.20
CA GLU A 103 1.84 -4.82 -7.50
C GLU A 103 3.18 -4.35 -8.08
N GLY A 104 4.24 -4.41 -7.25
CA GLY A 104 5.61 -4.16 -7.71
C GLY A 104 6.08 -2.71 -7.55
N SER A 105 5.29 -1.84 -6.93
CA SER A 105 5.64 -0.44 -6.65
C SER A 105 6.20 -0.20 -5.24
N GLU A 106 6.42 -1.26 -4.45
CA GLU A 106 6.71 -1.17 -3.01
C GLU A 106 7.89 -0.26 -2.67
N VAL A 107 9.03 -0.41 -3.34
CA VAL A 107 10.22 0.40 -3.06
C VAL A 107 9.98 1.89 -3.38
N LYS A 108 9.27 2.18 -4.47
CA LYS A 108 8.91 3.57 -4.84
C LYS A 108 7.88 4.17 -3.89
N ALA A 109 6.86 3.43 -3.49
CA ALA A 109 5.89 3.92 -2.51
C ALA A 109 6.51 4.12 -1.12
N LEU A 110 7.45 3.26 -0.71
CA LEU A 110 8.25 3.48 0.50
C LEU A 110 9.06 4.78 0.41
N SER A 111 9.66 5.07 -0.75
CA SER A 111 10.30 6.36 -1.04
C SER A 111 9.33 7.54 -0.97
N GLY A 112 8.15 7.41 -1.57
CA GLY A 112 7.07 8.38 -1.44
C GLY A 112 6.52 8.56 -0.01
N ALA A 113 6.87 7.67 0.92
CA ALA A 113 6.48 7.69 2.33
C ALA A 113 7.66 7.95 3.29
N GLU A 114 8.84 8.29 2.77
CA GLU A 114 10.09 8.31 3.53
C GLU A 114 10.04 9.24 4.76
N GLU A 115 9.48 10.45 4.62
CA GLU A 115 9.38 11.39 5.74
C GLU A 115 8.48 10.88 6.85
N ILE A 116 7.32 10.31 6.50
CA ILE A 116 6.39 9.70 7.48
C ILE A 116 7.11 8.57 8.21
N ILE A 117 7.81 7.70 7.48
CA ILE A 117 8.51 6.55 8.07
C ILE A 117 9.63 7.01 9.01
N LYS A 118 10.45 7.98 8.60
CA LYS A 118 11.53 8.53 9.42
C LYS A 118 11.03 9.22 10.68
N LYS A 119 10.00 10.07 10.55
CA LYS A 119 9.48 10.90 11.66
C LYS A 119 8.62 10.11 12.63
N GLN A 120 7.73 9.26 12.12
CA GLN A 120 6.68 8.61 12.93
C GLN A 120 6.98 7.14 13.24
N LYS A 121 7.95 6.53 12.55
CA LYS A 121 8.39 5.14 12.76
C LYS A 121 7.22 4.15 12.86
N PRO A 122 6.25 4.16 11.92
CA PRO A 122 5.11 3.26 11.96
C PRO A 122 5.54 1.79 11.85
N LYS A 123 4.70 0.87 12.32
CA LYS A 123 4.87 -0.55 11.99
C LYS A 123 4.68 -0.73 10.49
N LEU A 124 5.53 -1.52 9.83
CA LEU A 124 5.44 -1.79 8.40
C LEU A 124 5.10 -3.26 8.14
N ALA A 125 4.22 -3.51 7.18
CA ALA A 125 3.94 -4.82 6.61
C ALA A 125 3.88 -4.69 5.08
N ILE A 126 5.00 -5.00 4.42
CA ILE A 126 5.22 -4.72 2.99
C ILE A 126 5.36 -6.05 2.26
N CYS A 127 4.52 -6.29 1.24
CA CYS A 127 4.64 -7.48 0.41
C CYS A 127 5.95 -7.46 -0.38
N VAL A 128 6.60 -8.62 -0.53
CA VAL A 128 7.89 -8.76 -1.19
C VAL A 128 7.91 -9.87 -2.25
N TYR A 129 6.72 -10.30 -2.70
CA TYR A 129 6.57 -11.39 -3.67
C TYR A 129 6.36 -10.92 -5.11
N HIS A 130 6.01 -9.63 -5.33
CA HIS A 130 5.70 -9.10 -6.68
C HIS A 130 6.92 -9.03 -7.60
N LYS A 131 8.14 -8.94 -7.04
CA LYS A 131 9.41 -8.97 -7.77
C LYS A 131 10.45 -9.72 -6.96
N PRO A 132 11.29 -10.58 -7.56
CA PRO A 132 12.36 -11.27 -6.85
C PRO A 132 13.25 -10.31 -6.05
N GLU A 133 13.54 -9.13 -6.61
CA GLU A 133 14.41 -8.13 -6.02
C GLU A 133 13.82 -7.51 -4.73
N HIS A 134 12.49 -7.51 -4.58
CA HIS A 134 11.85 -6.96 -3.39
C HIS A 134 12.18 -7.75 -2.12
N LEU A 135 12.64 -9.00 -2.23
CA LEU A 135 13.13 -9.77 -1.09
C LEU A 135 14.31 -9.11 -0.39
N TRP A 136 15.16 -8.36 -1.11
CA TRP A 136 16.29 -7.63 -0.52
C TRP A 136 16.12 -6.11 -0.59
N GLU A 137 15.55 -5.55 -1.65
CA GLU A 137 15.43 -4.10 -1.80
C GLU A 137 14.55 -3.47 -0.72
N VAL A 138 13.40 -4.09 -0.40
CA VAL A 138 12.48 -3.58 0.64
C VAL A 138 13.15 -3.54 2.02
N PRO A 139 13.68 -4.65 2.57
CA PRO A 139 14.30 -4.61 3.89
C PRO A 139 15.56 -3.73 3.93
N LEU A 140 16.38 -3.70 2.87
CA LEU A 140 17.55 -2.83 2.80
C LEU A 140 17.16 -1.35 2.73
N TYR A 141 16.13 -1.00 1.97
CA TYR A 141 15.62 0.36 1.89
C TYR A 141 15.08 0.84 3.25
N ILE A 142 14.25 0.02 3.92
CA ILE A 142 13.73 0.33 5.27
C ILE A 142 14.88 0.56 6.26
N LYS A 143 15.89 -0.32 6.26
CA LYS A 143 17.08 -0.19 7.11
C LYS A 143 17.93 1.03 6.78
N LYS A 144 18.01 1.40 5.50
CA LYS A 144 18.73 2.61 5.06
C LYS A 144 18.09 3.87 5.62
N ILE A 145 16.75 3.98 5.57
CA ILE A 145 16.05 5.19 6.02
C ILE A 145 15.87 5.26 7.54
N VAL A 146 15.72 4.11 8.20
CA VAL A 146 15.60 4.00 9.67
C VAL A 146 16.34 2.73 10.14
N PRO A 147 17.63 2.84 10.53
CA PRO A 147 18.46 1.70 10.93
C PRO A 147 17.94 0.92 12.15
N GLU A 148 17.10 1.55 12.97
CA GLU A 148 16.55 1.01 14.21
C GLU A 148 15.52 -0.11 14.00
N TYR A 149 14.86 -0.16 12.84
CA TYR A 149 13.84 -1.18 12.57
C TYR A 149 14.40 -2.60 12.65
N LYS A 150 13.74 -3.48 13.39
CA LYS A 150 13.95 -4.92 13.32
C LYS A 150 13.12 -5.47 12.15
N ILE A 151 13.79 -6.22 11.28
CA ILE A 151 13.19 -6.76 10.05
C ILE A 151 12.83 -8.24 10.28
N TYR A 152 11.65 -8.65 9.86
CA TYR A 152 11.18 -10.03 9.88
C TYR A 152 10.50 -10.36 8.56
N ILE A 153 10.79 -11.52 7.97
CA ILE A 153 10.08 -11.99 6.77
C ILE A 153 9.23 -13.20 7.15
N ARG A 154 7.97 -13.22 6.73
CA ARG A 154 7.06 -14.38 6.88
C ARG A 154 6.32 -14.64 5.58
N HIS A 155 5.96 -15.89 5.40
CA HIS A 155 5.22 -16.39 4.26
C HIS A 155 3.90 -17.01 4.76
N HIS A 156 2.76 -16.64 4.16
CA HIS A 156 1.44 -16.93 4.72
C HIS A 156 0.57 -17.88 3.87
N THR A 157 1.12 -18.44 2.81
CA THR A 157 0.44 -19.37 1.90
C THR A 157 1.44 -20.47 1.48
N PRO A 158 1.01 -21.60 0.89
CA PRO A 158 1.94 -22.57 0.29
C PRO A 158 2.34 -22.22 -1.16
N LEU A 159 1.81 -21.12 -1.70
CA LEU A 159 2.02 -20.63 -3.07
C LEU A 159 3.02 -19.46 -3.08
N GLU A 160 3.40 -18.95 -4.24
CA GLU A 160 4.47 -17.96 -4.39
C GLU A 160 4.14 -16.54 -3.88
N TYR A 161 2.86 -16.25 -3.62
CA TYR A 161 2.39 -14.95 -3.14
C TYR A 161 2.38 -14.85 -1.60
N GLU A 162 1.93 -13.72 -1.03
CA GLU A 162 1.79 -13.51 0.44
C GLU A 162 3.10 -13.67 1.25
N THR A 163 4.25 -13.41 0.64
CA THR A 163 5.50 -13.16 1.37
C THR A 163 5.55 -11.70 1.81
N VAL A 164 5.71 -11.47 3.11
CA VAL A 164 5.62 -10.13 3.72
C VAL A 164 6.87 -9.84 4.56
N CYS A 165 7.48 -8.68 4.29
CA CYS A 165 8.50 -8.04 5.10
C CYS A 165 7.83 -7.15 6.16
N TYR A 166 8.03 -7.49 7.43
CA TYR A 166 7.64 -6.71 8.58
C TYR A 166 8.80 -5.90 9.12
N ALA A 167 8.54 -4.65 9.49
CA ALA A 167 9.49 -3.81 10.19
C ALA A 167 8.85 -3.18 11.43
N VAL A 168 9.46 -3.39 12.59
CA VAL A 168 9.00 -2.87 13.89
C VAL A 168 10.19 -2.40 14.73
N ILE A 169 9.97 -1.47 15.66
CA ILE A 169 10.97 -1.02 16.64
C ILE A 169 10.62 -1.60 18.01
#